data_AF-A0A183DWS2-F1
#
_entry.id   AF-A0A183DWS2-F1
#
_cell.length_a   1.000
_cell.length_b   1.000
_cell.length_c   1.000
_cell.angle_alpha   90.00
_cell.angle_beta   90.00
_cell.angle_gamma   90.00
#
_symmetry.space_group_name_H-M   'P 1'
#
loop_
_entity.id
_entity.type
_entity.pdbx_description
1 polymer ?
#
loop_
_entity_poly.entity_id
_entity_poly.type
_entity_poly.pdbx_seq_one_letter_code
_entity_poly.pdbx_strand_id
1 'polypeptide(L)'
;MLERRVPHANPPVQSSGLVSHVNCGRYVGGHAVHHQTRTGHPMALSFADLSVWCYMCESYVHNEILIPAKNAAHRSKFGVPDPQHETSAEDSQ
;
A
#
# COMPACT_ATOMS: atom_id res chain seq x y z
N MET A 1 -2.06 -17.10 -3.66
CA MET A 1 -1.89 -15.68 -4.06
C MET A 1 -0.45 -15.21 -3.83
N LEU A 2 0.50 -15.83 -4.52
CA LEU A 2 1.83 -15.29 -4.71
C LEU A 2 2.01 -15.18 -6.21
N GLU A 3 1.94 -13.98 -6.78
CA GLU A 3 2.49 -13.75 -8.10
C GLU A 3 3.54 -12.65 -7.97
N ARG A 4 4.78 -13.11 -8.00
CA ARG A 4 5.98 -12.28 -8.11
C ARG A 4 6.03 -11.70 -9.52
N ARG A 5 6.14 -10.38 -9.60
CA ARG A 5 7.27 -9.64 -10.21
C ARG A 5 6.99 -8.16 -9.98
N VAL A 6 7.48 -7.63 -8.86
CA VAL A 6 7.90 -6.22 -8.85
C VAL A 6 9.27 -6.27 -9.52
N PRO A 7 9.43 -5.82 -10.78
CA PRO A 7 10.76 -5.69 -11.36
C PRO A 7 11.54 -4.76 -10.43
N HIS A 8 12.76 -5.15 -10.05
CA HIS A 8 13.69 -4.41 -9.19
C HIS A 8 13.39 -2.90 -9.05
N ALA A 9 12.43 -2.57 -8.19
CA ALA A 9 12.16 -1.22 -7.78
C ALA A 9 12.95 -1.10 -6.48
N ASN A 10 14.15 -0.55 -6.59
CA ASN A 10 14.87 -0.02 -5.46
C ASN A 10 14.27 1.36 -5.18
N PRO A 11 13.45 1.58 -4.14
CA PRO A 11 12.99 2.93 -3.83
C PRO A 11 14.08 3.64 -3.00
N PRO A 12 14.65 4.76 -3.46
CA PRO A 12 15.27 5.69 -2.55
C PRO A 12 14.14 6.53 -1.95
N VAL A 13 13.59 6.09 -0.81
CA VAL A 13 12.94 7.04 0.10
C VAL A 13 13.29 6.64 1.54
N GLN A 14 14.49 7.05 1.95
CA GLN A 14 14.86 7.09 3.36
C GLN A 14 14.47 8.48 3.89
N SER A 15 13.35 8.57 4.59
CA SER A 15 13.13 9.58 5.62
C SER A 15 12.86 8.83 6.92
N SER A 16 13.60 9.21 7.96
CA SER A 16 13.78 8.48 9.21
C SER A 16 12.46 8.03 9.87
N GLY A 17 12.26 6.71 9.98
CA GLY A 17 11.34 6.12 10.97
C GLY A 17 10.20 5.20 10.48
N LEU A 18 9.94 5.06 9.18
CA LEU A 18 8.87 4.18 8.68
C LEU A 18 9.45 2.87 8.12
N VAL A 19 9.30 1.77 8.86
CA VAL A 19 9.75 0.44 8.40
C VAL A 19 8.72 -0.15 7.44
N SER A 20 9.03 -0.23 6.15
CA SER A 20 8.20 -0.87 5.13
C SER A 20 8.50 -2.38 5.04
N HIS A 21 7.68 -3.21 5.69
CA HIS A 21 7.75 -4.66 5.58
C HIS A 21 6.81 -5.19 4.51
N VAL A 22 7.29 -6.15 3.70
CA VAL A 22 6.47 -6.89 2.73
C VAL A 22 6.19 -8.28 3.27
N ASN A 23 4.92 -8.60 3.45
CA ASN A 23 4.45 -9.87 4.00
C ASN A 23 3.38 -10.49 3.11
N CYS A 24 3.23 -11.82 3.17
CA CYS A 24 2.15 -12.49 2.47
C CYS A 24 0.78 -12.30 3.17
N GLY A 25 -0.29 -12.32 2.39
CA GLY A 25 -1.65 -12.17 2.88
C GLY A 25 -2.19 -13.40 3.64
N ARG A 26 -3.38 -13.25 4.22
CA ARG A 26 -4.05 -14.27 5.05
C ARG A 26 -4.23 -15.63 4.36
N TYR A 27 -4.55 -15.61 3.06
CA TYR A 27 -4.81 -16.83 2.28
C TYR A 27 -3.55 -17.49 1.71
N VAL A 28 -2.36 -17.02 2.11
CA VAL A 28 -1.08 -17.62 1.72
C VAL A 28 -0.35 -18.15 2.94
N GLY A 29 0.01 -17.26 3.86
CA GLY A 29 0.72 -17.63 5.09
C GLY A 29 0.47 -16.69 6.26
N GLY A 30 -0.37 -15.66 6.09
CA GLY A 30 -0.80 -14.79 7.19
C GLY A 30 0.31 -13.92 7.82
N HIS A 31 1.48 -13.79 7.21
CA HIS A 31 2.58 -13.03 7.78
C HIS A 31 2.25 -11.55 8.00
N ALA A 32 1.34 -10.97 7.21
CA ALA A 32 0.89 -9.59 7.42
C ALA A 32 0.09 -9.42 8.73
N VAL A 33 -0.69 -10.43 9.12
CA VAL A 33 -1.41 -10.48 10.41
C VAL A 33 -0.41 -10.59 11.55
N HIS A 34 0.53 -11.52 11.44
CA HIS A 34 1.59 -11.71 12.43
C HIS A 34 2.45 -10.46 12.62
N HIS A 35 2.77 -9.76 11.52
CA HIS A 35 3.47 -8.49 11.57
C HIS A 35 2.70 -7.46 12.40
N GLN A 36 1.40 -7.27 12.12
CA GLN A 36 0.56 -6.37 12.91
C GLN A 36 0.58 -6.73 14.40
N THR A 37 0.46 -8.01 14.75
CA THR A 37 0.42 -8.43 16.16
C THR A 37 1.75 -8.18 16.87
N ARG A 38 2.88 -8.28 16.15
CA ARG A 38 4.22 -8.10 16.72
C ARG A 38 4.69 -6.65 16.80
N THR A 39 4.29 -5.81 15.85
CA THR A 39 4.80 -4.43 15.76
C THR A 39 3.74 -3.38 16.07
N GLY A 40 2.46 -3.76 16.12
CA GLY A 40 1.34 -2.84 16.30
C GLY A 40 1.01 -2.01 15.06
N HIS A 41 1.59 -2.28 13.89
CA HIS A 41 1.24 -1.56 12.65
C HIS A 41 -0.14 -2.01 12.14
N PRO A 42 -1.17 -1.15 12.17
CA PRO A 42 -2.56 -1.60 11.99
C PRO A 42 -2.97 -1.72 10.52
N MET A 43 -2.23 -1.11 9.59
CA MET A 43 -2.62 -1.00 8.18
C MET A 43 -1.68 -1.78 7.26
N ALA A 44 -2.26 -2.39 6.23
CA ALA A 44 -1.51 -3.06 5.16
C ALA A 44 -2.08 -2.69 3.79
N LEU A 45 -1.21 -2.37 2.83
CA LEU A 45 -1.55 -2.14 1.43
C LEU A 45 -1.41 -3.45 0.64
N SER A 46 -2.46 -3.84 -0.06
CA SER A 46 -2.47 -5.02 -0.92
C SER A 46 -1.84 -4.73 -2.28
N PHE A 47 -0.89 -5.54 -2.72
CA PHE A 47 -0.33 -5.42 -4.08
C PHE A 47 -1.19 -6.08 -5.16
N ALA A 48 -2.19 -6.88 -4.77
CA ALA A 48 -3.10 -7.52 -5.71
C ALA A 48 -4.04 -6.49 -6.37
N ASP A 49 -4.57 -5.57 -5.57
CA ASP A 49 -5.65 -4.66 -5.96
C ASP A 49 -5.49 -3.23 -5.38
N LEU A 50 -4.38 -2.93 -4.70
CA LEU A 50 -4.10 -1.62 -4.08
C LEU A 50 -5.12 -1.18 -3.01
N SER A 51 -5.92 -2.13 -2.51
CA SER A 51 -6.79 -1.92 -1.36
C SER A 51 -5.96 -1.81 -0.08
N VAL A 52 -6.43 -1.03 0.89
CA VAL A 52 -5.81 -0.91 2.22
C VAL A 52 -6.71 -1.57 3.25
N TRP A 53 -6.16 -2.52 4.01
CA TRP A 53 -6.84 -3.20 5.11
C TRP A 53 -6.36 -2.66 6.45
N CYS A 54 -7.28 -2.35 7.35
CA CYS A 54 -6.99 -2.04 8.75
C CYS A 54 -7.36 -3.24 9.63
N TYR A 55 -6.37 -3.83 10.30
CA TYR A 55 -6.58 -4.96 11.21
C TYR A 55 -7.32 -4.58 12.49
N MET A 56 -7.22 -3.35 12.96
CA MET A 56 -7.93 -2.89 14.17
C MET A 56 -9.41 -2.60 13.90
N CYS A 57 -9.72 -2.11 12.70
CA CYS A 57 -11.09 -1.78 12.29
C CYS A 57 -11.80 -2.96 11.62
N GLU A 58 -11.06 -4.01 11.27
CA GLU A 58 -11.53 -5.15 10.48
C GLU A 58 -12.24 -4.72 9.19
N SER A 59 -11.71 -3.69 8.52
CA SER A 59 -12.34 -3.08 7.36
C SER A 59 -11.33 -2.57 6.32
N TYR A 60 -11.81 -2.43 5.09
CA TYR A 60 -11.10 -1.71 4.05
C TYR A 60 -11.22 -0.22 4.29
N VAL A 61 -10.09 0.49 4.22
CA VAL A 61 -10.02 1.92 4.50
C VAL A 61 -9.68 2.70 3.24
N HIS A 62 -10.43 3.77 3.04
CA HIS A 62 -10.14 4.79 2.04
C HIS A 62 -10.06 6.14 2.74
N ASN A 63 -8.96 6.85 2.56
CA ASN A 63 -8.74 8.17 3.13
C ASN A 63 -7.71 8.92 2.27
N GLU A 64 -7.83 10.25 2.19
CA GLU A 64 -6.94 11.10 1.41
C GLU A 64 -5.46 10.94 1.80
N ILE A 65 -5.18 10.68 3.09
CA ILE A 65 -3.81 10.45 3.57
C ILE A 65 -3.15 9.21 2.94
N LEU A 66 -3.95 8.26 2.43
CA LEU A 66 -3.48 7.03 1.78
C LEU A 66 -3.24 7.21 0.28
N ILE A 67 -3.73 8.30 -0.31
CA ILE A 67 -3.61 8.57 -1.76
C ILE A 67 -2.14 8.54 -2.21
N PRO A 68 -1.18 9.21 -1.54
CA PRO A 68 0.22 9.19 -1.98
C PRO A 68 0.81 7.77 -2.06
N ALA A 69 0.47 6.92 -1.08
CA ALA A 69 0.94 5.54 -1.04
C ALA A 69 0.30 4.67 -2.13
N LYS A 70 -1.02 4.81 -2.35
CA LYS A 70 -1.73 4.12 -3.44
C LYS A 70 -1.20 4.55 -4.81
N ASN A 71 -1.03 5.85 -5.02
CA ASN A 71 -0.46 6.40 -6.25
C ASN A 71 0.97 5.91 -6.51
N ALA A 72 1.82 5.85 -5.47
CA ALA A 72 3.17 5.30 -5.61
C ALA A 72 3.15 3.81 -5.98
N ALA A 73 2.26 3.02 -5.36
CA ALA A 73 2.10 1.60 -5.67
C ALA A 73 1.51 1.38 -7.07
N HIS A 74 0.53 2.19 -7.49
CA HIS A 74 -0.07 2.15 -8.83
C HIS A 74 0.97 2.45 -9.91
N ARG A 75 1.76 3.52 -9.74
CA ARG A 75 2.88 3.84 -10.64
C ARG A 75 3.90 2.72 -10.72
N SER A 76 4.25 2.13 -9.59
CA SER A 76 5.19 1.00 -9.54
C SER A 76 4.65 -0.24 -10.27
N LYS A 77 3.34 -0.52 -10.14
CA LYS A 77 2.70 -1.70 -10.71
C LYS A 77 2.37 -1.55 -12.20
N PHE A 78 1.93 -0.37 -12.63
CA PHE A 78 1.35 -0.14 -13.95
C PHE A 78 2.09 0.90 -14.80
N GLY A 79 3.04 1.64 -14.24
CA GLY A 79 3.78 2.70 -14.93
C GLY A 79 3.04 4.04 -15.07
N VAL A 80 1.82 4.16 -14.52
CA VAL A 80 0.97 5.35 -14.62
C VAL A 80 0.37 5.71 -13.24
N PRO A 81 -0.02 6.98 -12.98
CA PRO A 81 -0.73 7.34 -11.75
C PRO A 81 -2.06 6.60 -11.60
N ASP A 82 -2.59 6.55 -10.37
CA ASP A 82 -3.91 5.97 -10.11
C ASP A 82 -4.99 6.90 -10.70
N PRO A 83 -5.79 6.43 -11.67
CA PRO A 83 -6.79 7.26 -12.35
C PRO A 83 -7.89 7.76 -11.41
N GLN A 84 -8.08 7.15 -10.24
CA GLN A 84 -9.10 7.59 -9.28
C GLN A 84 -8.67 8.81 -8.45
N HIS A 85 -7.38 9.19 -8.50
CA HIS A 85 -6.81 10.26 -7.70
C HIS A 85 -5.75 11.06 -8.47
N GLU A 86 -6.04 11.34 -9.73
CA GLU A 86 -5.41 12.46 -10.42
C GLU A 86 -5.77 13.73 -9.65
N THR A 87 -4.76 14.50 -9.29
CA THR A 87 -4.89 15.68 -8.44
C THR A 87 -5.97 16.60 -9.02
N SER A 88 -6.96 17.00 -8.20
CA SER A 88 -7.80 18.20 -8.41
C SER A 88 -6.98 19.50 -8.40
N ALA A 89 -5.89 19.53 -9.17
CA ALA A 89 -5.13 20.72 -9.52
C ALA A 89 -5.58 21.29 -10.88
N GLU A 90 -6.80 20.98 -11.29
CA GLU A 90 -7.56 21.69 -12.34
C GLU A 90 -8.94 22.02 -11.78
N ASP A 91 -9.00 23.04 -10.93
CA ASP A 91 -10.12 23.99 -10.87
C ASP A 91 -9.60 25.26 -10.20
N SER A 92 -8.75 25.97 -10.95
CA SER A 92 -8.67 27.42 -10.84
C SER A 92 -9.59 27.99 -11.91
N GLN A 93 -10.77 28.41 -11.48
CA GLN A 93 -11.51 29.52 -12.09
C GLN A 93 -12.23 30.29 -10.98
#